data_AF-A0A966R7T4-F1
#
_entry.id   AF-A0A966R7T4-F1
#
_cell.length_a   1.000
_cell.length_b   1.000
_cell.length_c   1.000
_cell.angle_alpha   90.00
_cell.angle_beta   90.00
_cell.angle_gamma   90.00
#
_symmetry.space_group_name_H-M   'P 1'
#
loop_
_entity.id
_entity.type
_entity.pdbx_description
1 polymer ?
#
loop_
_entity_poly.entity_id
_entity_poly.type
_entity_poly.pdbx_seq_one_letter_code
_entity_poly.pdbx_strand_id
1 'polypeptide(L)'
;MGDSGMVTRRTNLVIDEGLLKEAKRILEADTYSATVNFALAEVIRIAKVKSLTGLFGTGIWEGDLAEMRRDRGPARKRRKRA
;
A
#
# COMPACT_ATOMS: atom_id res chain seq x y z
N MET A 1 -10.01 -25.66 5.03
CA MET A 1 -9.60 -24.25 4.86
C MET A 1 -10.32 -23.44 5.92
N GLY A 2 -9.65 -23.11 7.02
CA GLY A 2 -10.28 -22.40 8.13
C GLY A 2 -10.63 -20.97 7.71
N ASP A 3 -11.88 -20.60 7.94
CA ASP A 3 -12.35 -19.21 7.92
C ASP A 3 -11.46 -18.40 8.89
N SER A 4 -10.48 -17.69 8.35
CA SER A 4 -9.72 -16.69 9.12
C SER A 4 -10.60 -15.45 9.21
N GLY A 5 -11.69 -15.57 9.97
CA GLY A 5 -12.54 -14.46 10.32
C GLY A 5 -11.70 -13.39 11.01
N MET A 6 -11.75 -12.17 10.49
CA MET A 6 -11.03 -11.03 11.04
C MET A 6 -11.45 -10.83 12.51
N VAL A 7 -10.57 -11.17 13.45
CA VAL A 7 -10.84 -11.01 14.88
C VAL A 7 -10.88 -9.52 15.20
N THR A 8 -12.05 -9.02 15.58
CA THR A 8 -12.24 -7.64 16.02
C THR A 8 -12.65 -7.62 17.50
N ARG A 9 -12.10 -6.66 18.26
CA ARG A 9 -12.41 -6.48 19.69
C ARG A 9 -12.97 -5.08 19.89
N ARG A 10 -14.04 -4.97 20.69
CA ARG A 10 -14.61 -3.68 21.09
C ARG A 10 -13.78 -3.09 22.23
N THR A 11 -13.31 -1.86 22.03
CA THR A 11 -12.40 -1.16 22.96
C THR A 11 -12.87 0.27 23.14
N ASN A 12 -12.74 0.81 24.34
CA ASN A 12 -12.98 2.22 24.60
C ASN A 12 -11.66 2.98 24.40
N LEU A 13 -11.62 3.87 23.41
CA LEU A 13 -10.47 4.71 23.08
C LEU A 13 -10.91 6.17 23.08
N VAL A 14 -10.03 7.05 23.54
CA VAL A 14 -10.23 8.50 23.41
C VAL A 14 -9.68 8.92 22.05
N ILE A 15 -10.55 9.46 21.20
CA ILE A 15 -10.22 9.89 19.83
C ILE A 15 -10.72 11.31 19.65
N ASP A 16 -9.95 12.15 18.97
CA ASP A 16 -10.39 13.47 18.55
C ASP A 16 -11.59 13.35 17.58
N GLU A 17 -12.72 13.93 17.96
CA GLU A 17 -13.96 13.81 17.18
C GLU A 17 -13.88 14.54 15.83
N GLY A 18 -13.14 15.65 15.77
CA GLY A 18 -12.92 16.41 14.54
C GLY A 18 -12.17 15.58 13.51
N LEU A 19 -11.04 15.00 13.92
CA LEU A 19 -10.24 14.10 13.08
C LEU A 19 -11.04 12.89 12.63
N LEU A 20 -11.82 12.29 13.52
CA LEU A 20 -12.63 11.11 13.19
C LEU A 20 -13.72 11.44 12.15
N LYS A 21 -14.38 12.59 12.27
CA LYS A 21 -15.39 13.06 11.29
C LYS A 21 -14.75 13.38 9.94
N GLU A 22 -13.60 14.02 9.94
CA GLU A 22 -12.86 14.33 8.72
C GLU A 22 -12.40 13.05 8.02
N ALA A 23 -11.76 12.14 8.76
CA ALA A 23 -11.34 10.85 8.25
C ALA A 23 -12.52 10.04 7.69
N LYS A 24 -13.67 10.01 8.39
CA LYS A 24 -14.88 9.33 7.91
C LYS A 24 -15.34 9.89 6.56
N ARG A 25 -15.29 11.22 6.39
CA ARG A 25 -15.67 11.90 5.15
C ARG A 25 -14.71 11.59 4.01
N ILE A 26 -13.40 11.68 4.26
CA ILE A 26 -12.36 11.40 3.26
C ILE A 26 -12.39 9.94 2.82
N LEU A 27 -12.63 9.03 3.76
CA LEU A 27 -12.66 7.58 3.52
C LEU A 27 -14.04 7.06 3.07
N GLU A 28 -15.05 7.94 2.99
CA GLU A 28 -16.44 7.59 2.65
C GLU A 28 -16.98 6.39 3.44
N ALA A 29 -16.57 6.26 4.70
CA ALA A 29 -16.89 5.09 5.52
C ALA A 29 -18.24 5.26 6.25
N ASP A 30 -19.02 4.18 6.34
CA ASP A 30 -20.34 4.22 6.99
C ASP A 30 -20.25 4.41 8.52
N THR A 31 -19.22 3.82 9.15
CA THR A 31 -19.08 3.78 10.61
C THR A 31 -17.70 4.28 11.09
N TYR A 32 -17.66 4.76 12.33
CA TYR A 32 -16.39 5.14 12.97
C TYR A 32 -15.45 3.95 13.14
N SER A 33 -15.96 2.76 13.49
CA SER A 33 -15.14 1.55 13.56
C SER A 33 -14.52 1.18 12.21
N ALA A 34 -15.28 1.29 11.11
CA ALA A 34 -14.75 1.07 9.77
C ALA A 34 -13.69 2.12 9.40
N THR A 35 -13.94 3.40 9.73
CA THR A 35 -12.99 4.51 9.54
C THR A 35 -11.67 4.23 10.25
N VAL A 36 -11.72 3.85 11.53
CA VAL A 36 -10.53 3.56 12.35
C VAL A 36 -9.78 2.33 11.82
N ASN A 37 -10.49 1.25 11.53
CA ASN A 37 -9.86 0.03 11.00
C ASN A 37 -9.19 0.28 9.65
N PHE A 38 -9.84 1.03 8.76
CA PHE A 38 -9.26 1.42 7.47
C PHE A 38 -8.02 2.28 7.66
N ALA A 39 -8.10 3.32 8.50
CA ALA A 39 -6.96 4.20 8.77
C ALA A 39 -5.77 3.43 9.34
N LEU A 40 -5.99 2.49 10.27
CA LEU A 40 -4.94 1.63 10.82
C LEU A 40 -4.32 0.73 9.74
N ALA A 41 -5.14 0.08 8.91
CA ALA A 41 -4.64 -0.75 7.81
C ALA A 41 -3.79 0.07 6.82
N GLU A 42 -4.23 1.28 6.51
CA GLU A 42 -3.53 2.17 5.59
C GLU A 42 -2.20 2.67 6.16
N VAL A 43 -2.15 3.03 7.43
CA VAL A 43 -0.89 3.40 8.12
C VAL A 43 0.11 2.23 8.08
N ILE A 44 -0.35 0.99 8.33
CA ILE A 44 0.50 -0.20 8.25
C ILE A 44 0.99 -0.41 6.82
N ARG A 45 0.11 -0.26 5.82
CA ARG A 45 0.47 -0.37 4.40
C ARG A 45 1.57 0.62 4.03
N ILE A 46 1.41 1.90 4.41
CA ILE A 46 2.39 2.95 4.17
C ILE A 46 3.71 2.64 4.87
N ALA A 47 3.67 2.17 6.12
CA ALA A 47 4.87 1.80 6.87
C ALA A 47 5.66 0.67 6.19
N LYS A 48 4.97 -0.37 5.70
CA LYS A 48 5.59 -1.46 4.93
C LYS A 48 6.26 -0.93 3.67
N VAL A 49 5.59 -0.08 2.89
CA VAL A 49 6.18 0.52 1.69
C VAL A 49 7.41 1.35 2.03
N LYS A 50 7.36 2.16 3.09
CA LYS A 50 8.51 2.95 3.55
C LYS A 50 9.68 2.06 3.96
N SER A 51 9.43 0.92 4.59
CA SER A 51 10.50 -0.01 4.98
C SER A 51 11.27 -0.60 3.80
N LEU A 52 10.68 -0.65 2.60
CA LEU A 52 11.38 -1.12 1.39
C LEU A 52 12.59 -0.25 1.06
N THR A 53 12.58 1.02 1.46
CA THR A 53 13.73 1.91 1.23
C THR A 53 14.98 1.45 1.98
N GLY A 54 14.83 0.76 3.11
CA GLY A 54 15.93 0.13 3.83
C GLY A 54 16.53 -1.09 3.14
N LEU A 55 15.87 -1.61 2.09
CA LEU A 55 16.35 -2.75 1.30
C LEU A 55 17.19 -2.32 0.10
N PHE A 56 17.34 -1.01 -0.16
CA PHE A 56 18.25 -0.55 -1.21
C PHE A 56 19.70 -0.78 -0.80
N GLY A 57 20.49 -1.38 -1.69
CA GLY A 57 21.92 -1.62 -1.45
C GLY A 57 22.24 -2.81 -0.54
N THR A 58 21.24 -3.51 -0.01
CA THR A 58 21.43 -4.72 0.82
C THR A 58 21.72 -5.98 0.00
N GLY A 59 21.61 -5.91 -1.32
CA GLY A 59 21.83 -7.05 -2.20
C GLY A 59 20.73 -8.13 -2.13
N ILE A 60 19.55 -7.83 -1.56
CA ILE A 60 18.47 -8.82 -1.38
C ILE A 60 17.90 -9.39 -2.69
N TRP A 61 18.25 -8.78 -3.82
CA TRP A 61 17.75 -9.15 -5.13
C TRP A 61 18.88 -9.83 -5.90
N GLU A 62 18.69 -11.10 -6.24
CA GLU A 62 19.69 -11.99 -6.85
C GLU A 62 19.40 -12.31 -8.33
N GLY A 63 18.53 -11.55 -9.00
CA GLY A 63 18.11 -11.82 -10.38
C GLY A 63 19.02 -11.23 -11.47
N ASP A 64 18.69 -11.50 -12.74
CA ASP A 64 19.25 -10.79 -13.90
C ASP A 64 18.21 -9.83 -14.52
N LEU A 65 18.57 -8.56 -14.57
CA LEU A 65 17.71 -7.48 -15.05
C LEU A 65 17.52 -7.55 -16.57
N ALA A 66 18.51 -8.04 -17.30
CA ALA A 66 18.44 -8.23 -18.73
C ALA A 66 17.42 -9.32 -19.08
N GLU A 67 17.40 -10.41 -18.30
CA GLU A 67 16.45 -11.50 -18.50
C GLU A 67 15.00 -11.08 -18.27
N MET A 68 14.73 -10.34 -17.18
CA MET A 68 13.39 -9.83 -16.87
C MET A 68 12.87 -8.82 -17.90
N ARG A 69 13.75 -8.20 -18.70
CA ARG A 69 13.39 -7.17 -19.70
C ARG A 69 13.17 -7.73 -21.10
N ARG A 70 13.42 -9.03 -21.33
CA ARG A 70 13.33 -9.65 -22.67
C ARG A 70 11.97 -9.48 -23.35
N ASP A 71 10.89 -9.24 -22.59
CA ASP A 71 9.54 -9.06 -23.12
C ASP A 71 9.28 -7.67 -23.75
N ARG A 72 10.19 -6.70 -23.58
CA ARG A 72 10.12 -5.43 -24.33
C ARG A 72 10.84 -5.60 -25.66
N GLY A 73 10.07 -5.88 -26.71
CA GLY A 73 10.57 -5.85 -28.09
C GLY A 73 11.33 -4.55 -28.40
N PRO A 74 12.27 -4.56 -29.38
CA PRO A 74 13.18 -3.46 -29.62
C PRO A 74 12.42 -2.15 -29.83
N ALA A 75 12.80 -1.11 -29.08
CA ALA A 75 12.24 0.23 -29.20
C ALA A 75 12.27 0.64 -30.68
N ARG A 76 11.09 0.77 -31.28
CA ARG A 76 10.91 1.08 -32.70
C ARG A 76 11.62 2.40 -32.99
N LYS A 77 12.78 2.35 -33.65
CA LYS A 77 13.58 3.55 -33.98
C LYS A 77 12.67 4.53 -34.73
N ARG A 78 12.36 5.69 -34.13
CA ARG A 78 11.63 6.77 -34.80
C ARG A 78 12.46 7.18 -36.02
N ARG A 79 12.01 6.83 -37.23
CA ARG A 79 12.60 7.35 -38.47
C ARG A 79 12.54 8.87 -38.41
N LYS A 80 13.69 9.53 -38.38
CA LYS A 80 13.78 10.97 -38.64
C LYS A 80 13.25 11.19 -40.06
N ARG A 81 12.21 12.00 -40.21
CA ARG A 81 11.76 12.47 -41.53
C ARG A 81 12.82 13.46 -42.04
N ALA A 82 13.33 13.19 -43.23
CA ALA A 82 14.14 14.12 -44.01
C ALA A 82 13.21 15.13 -44.69
#